data_AF-A0A1M4WYV4-F1
#
_entry.id   AF-A0A1M4WYV4-F1
#
_cell.length_a   1.000
_cell.length_b   1.000
_cell.length_c   1.000
_cell.angle_alpha   90.00
_cell.angle_beta   90.00
_cell.angle_gamma   90.00
#
_symmetry.space_group_name_H-M   'P 1'
#
loop_
_entity.id
_entity.type
_entity.pdbx_description
1 polymer ?
#
loop_
_entity_poly.entity_id
_entity_poly.type
_entity_poly.pdbx_seq_one_letter_code
_entity_poly.pdbx_strand_id
1 'polypeptide(L)'
;MKTKIPTLLILMFSLNTMAQQTDTVLIEQLMRNNPELFSNVLNHPQKNQVQLLYTQVNRNNKNIPSFKSYSYNLDNHRYFYPASTVKLAAVIFALEKINELKIKGLSAKSTMLTDSAYAGQTKVSKDSTSGDGLPSVEHYIKKILLTSDNDAFNRLFEFIGRAEINAKLKKYGFNDSRILNRLAIGDSGETAKHTNPIRFYNKNTLIYTQTEQYDPKEYPLQLSNTSMGKGYLDSTDQLVNKPFSLENKNAFSISDQQAMMRKLISPEAFPENERFKLSAEDYKLIYTQMSKLPTESIYPSYNPTEFWPAYAKMLYYGREKDAVIEPNIRIFNKYGDSYGFIIDNAYFVDLKNKVEFFLTAVVQSNEDGIYNDDKYEYETVCYPFMGNIGRIIYQYELERKRERTPDLSKFKLVY
;
A
#
# COMPACT_ATOMS: atom_id res chain seq x y z
N MET A 1 -38.63 14.59 -57.14
CA MET A 1 -37.35 14.66 -56.40
C MET A 1 -37.40 13.67 -55.24
N LYS A 2 -36.69 12.55 -55.32
CA LYS A 2 -36.53 11.59 -54.22
C LYS A 2 -35.12 11.75 -53.65
N THR A 3 -35.01 12.43 -52.52
CA THR A 3 -33.76 12.64 -51.78
C THR A 3 -33.36 11.33 -51.10
N LYS A 4 -32.21 10.78 -51.48
CA LYS A 4 -31.58 9.63 -50.80
C LYS A 4 -30.73 10.18 -49.64
N ILE A 5 -31.04 9.76 -48.41
CA ILE A 5 -30.19 9.99 -47.23
C ILE A 5 -29.25 8.78 -47.12
N PRO A 6 -27.92 8.95 -47.02
CA PRO A 6 -27.03 7.83 -46.78
C PRO A 6 -26.97 7.54 -45.28
N THR A 7 -27.36 6.33 -44.90
CA THR A 7 -27.16 5.81 -43.55
C THR A 7 -25.70 5.41 -43.39
N LEU A 8 -24.94 6.16 -42.60
CA LEU A 8 -23.56 5.82 -42.24
C LEU A 8 -23.58 4.74 -41.15
N LEU A 9 -23.22 3.50 -41.53
CA LEU A 9 -23.08 2.38 -40.60
C LEU A 9 -21.76 2.54 -39.83
N ILE A 10 -21.83 2.96 -38.57
CA ILE A 10 -20.66 2.99 -37.68
C ILE A 10 -20.45 1.57 -37.15
N LEU A 11 -19.50 0.84 -37.75
CA LEU A 11 -18.99 -0.41 -37.19
C LEU A 11 -18.16 -0.09 -35.94
N MET A 12 -18.76 -0.28 -34.76
CA MET A 12 -17.99 -0.37 -33.52
C MET A 12 -17.18 -1.65 -33.54
N PHE A 13 -15.90 -1.56 -33.88
CA PHE A 13 -14.94 -2.61 -33.55
C PHE A 13 -14.74 -2.61 -32.03
N SER A 14 -15.44 -3.51 -31.34
CA SER A 14 -15.11 -3.90 -29.98
C SER A 14 -13.74 -4.57 -30.01
N LEU A 15 -12.71 -3.81 -29.65
CA LEU A 15 -11.41 -4.35 -29.26
C LEU A 15 -11.66 -5.17 -27.99
N ASN A 16 -11.92 -6.47 -28.17
CA ASN A 16 -11.77 -7.44 -27.11
C ASN A 16 -10.30 -7.39 -26.70
N THR A 17 -9.99 -6.64 -25.64
CA THR A 17 -8.73 -6.73 -24.94
C THR A 17 -8.65 -8.17 -24.42
N MET A 18 -7.96 -9.04 -25.15
CA MET A 18 -7.54 -10.33 -24.61
C MET A 18 -6.67 -10.00 -23.41
N ALA A 19 -7.24 -10.10 -22.22
CA ALA A 19 -6.47 -10.05 -20.99
C ALA A 19 -5.46 -11.20 -21.08
N GLN A 20 -4.19 -10.86 -21.26
CA GLN A 20 -3.12 -11.85 -21.29
C GLN A 20 -3.20 -12.61 -19.96
N GLN A 21 -3.37 -13.93 -20.04
CA GLN A 21 -3.33 -14.77 -18.85
C GLN A 21 -1.98 -14.55 -18.16
N THR A 22 -2.02 -14.17 -16.88
CA THR A 22 -0.82 -13.91 -16.10
C THR A 22 0.05 -15.16 -16.07
N ASP A 23 1.32 -15.02 -16.44
CA ASP A 23 2.28 -16.11 -16.38
C ASP A 23 2.51 -16.52 -14.92
N THR A 24 2.44 -17.82 -14.64
CA THR A 24 2.60 -18.39 -13.30
C THR A 24 3.90 -19.17 -13.12
N VAL A 25 4.74 -19.23 -14.14
CA VAL A 25 5.88 -20.16 -14.24
C VAL A 25 7.19 -19.46 -13.95
N LEU A 26 7.39 -18.22 -14.42
CA LEU A 26 8.67 -17.52 -14.31
C LEU A 26 9.18 -17.43 -12.86
N ILE A 27 8.35 -16.90 -11.96
CA ILE A 27 8.75 -16.66 -10.56
C ILE A 27 9.02 -18.01 -9.86
N GLU A 28 8.19 -19.01 -10.12
CA GLU A 28 8.38 -20.35 -9.57
C GLU A 28 9.72 -20.94 -10.02
N GLN A 29 10.05 -20.85 -11.31
CA GLN A 29 11.33 -21.33 -11.84
C GLN A 29 12.52 -20.60 -11.23
N LEU A 30 12.44 -19.26 -11.09
CA LEU A 30 13.49 -18.47 -10.44
C LEU A 30 13.73 -18.94 -9.00
N MET A 31 12.67 -19.19 -8.23
CA MET A 31 12.83 -19.69 -6.86
C MET A 31 13.34 -21.15 -6.83
N ARG A 32 12.85 -22.03 -7.70
CA ARG A 32 13.29 -23.44 -7.77
C ARG A 32 14.73 -23.61 -8.22
N ASN A 33 15.25 -22.69 -9.03
CA ASN A 33 16.65 -22.67 -9.45
C ASN A 33 17.61 -22.15 -8.37
N ASN A 34 17.10 -21.65 -7.24
CA ASN A 34 17.88 -21.19 -6.09
C ASN A 34 17.37 -21.89 -4.80
N PRO A 35 17.41 -23.25 -4.74
CA PRO A 35 16.79 -24.02 -3.68
C PRO A 35 17.35 -23.70 -2.29
N GLU A 36 18.60 -23.28 -2.17
CA GLU A 36 19.24 -22.86 -0.92
C GLU A 36 18.59 -21.62 -0.29
N LEU A 37 17.92 -20.78 -1.10
CA LEU A 37 17.25 -19.57 -0.65
C LEU A 37 15.76 -19.79 -0.33
N PHE A 38 15.12 -20.75 -1.00
CA PHE A 38 13.65 -20.84 -1.02
C PHE A 38 13.07 -22.19 -0.61
N SER A 39 13.85 -23.28 -0.51
CA SER A 39 13.29 -24.62 -0.24
C SER A 39 12.52 -24.68 1.08
N ASN A 40 12.97 -23.96 2.11
CA ASN A 40 12.29 -23.91 3.41
C ASN A 40 10.86 -23.34 3.33
N VAL A 41 10.58 -22.52 2.31
CA VAL A 41 9.26 -21.92 2.10
C VAL A 41 8.48 -22.71 1.02
N LEU A 42 9.14 -23.08 -0.08
CA LEU A 42 8.51 -23.78 -1.20
C LEU A 42 8.07 -25.20 -0.86
N ASN A 43 8.73 -25.87 0.09
CA ASN A 43 8.36 -27.21 0.54
C ASN A 43 7.18 -27.20 1.53
N HIS A 44 6.76 -26.01 1.99
CA HIS A 44 5.66 -25.82 2.94
C HIS A 44 4.66 -24.75 2.44
N PRO A 45 4.12 -24.87 1.21
CA PRO A 45 3.36 -23.79 0.59
C PRO A 45 2.06 -23.42 1.34
N GLN A 46 1.41 -24.40 1.98
CA GLN A 46 0.22 -24.16 2.81
C GLN A 46 0.55 -23.51 4.16
N LYS A 47 1.81 -23.64 4.61
CA LYS A 47 2.27 -23.09 5.89
C LYS A 47 2.62 -21.62 5.77
N ASN A 48 3.33 -21.25 4.69
CA ASN A 48 3.87 -19.90 4.54
C ASN A 48 3.02 -18.96 3.68
N GLN A 49 1.91 -19.46 3.12
CA GLN A 49 0.88 -18.67 2.42
C GLN A 49 1.42 -17.66 1.39
N VAL A 50 2.50 -18.01 0.71
CA VAL A 50 3.21 -17.09 -0.18
C VAL A 50 2.32 -16.66 -1.33
N GLN A 51 2.28 -15.36 -1.62
CA GLN A 51 1.75 -14.82 -2.87
C GLN A 51 2.75 -13.82 -3.43
N LEU A 52 3.04 -13.91 -4.73
CA LEU A 52 3.92 -12.98 -5.41
C LEU A 52 3.23 -12.42 -6.66
N LEU A 53 3.41 -11.13 -6.89
CA LEU A 53 3.04 -10.44 -8.11
C LEU A 53 4.22 -9.58 -8.55
N TYR A 54 4.83 -9.97 -9.67
CA TYR A 54 5.95 -9.27 -10.28
C TYR A 54 5.49 -8.63 -11.59
N THR A 55 5.77 -7.35 -11.80
CA THR A 55 5.41 -6.66 -13.04
C THR A 55 6.60 -5.93 -13.64
N GLN A 56 6.95 -6.35 -14.85
CA GLN A 56 7.88 -5.64 -15.72
C GLN A 56 7.27 -4.32 -16.18
N VAL A 57 8.12 -3.29 -16.24
CA VAL A 57 7.81 -2.04 -16.94
C VAL A 57 8.58 -2.01 -18.25
N ASN A 58 7.86 -1.77 -19.34
CA ASN A 58 8.41 -1.57 -20.68
C ASN A 58 8.04 -0.17 -21.13
N ARG A 59 8.96 0.58 -21.73
CA ARG A 59 8.70 1.96 -22.17
C ARG A 59 8.77 2.10 -23.68
N ASN A 60 7.84 2.88 -24.22
CA ASN A 60 7.88 3.25 -25.64
C ASN A 60 8.82 4.46 -25.89
N ASN A 61 8.89 4.92 -27.14
CA ASN A 61 9.75 6.05 -27.54
C ASN A 61 9.40 7.39 -26.85
N LYS A 62 8.21 7.52 -26.25
CA LYS A 62 7.76 8.69 -25.47
C LYS A 62 7.91 8.47 -23.96
N ASN A 63 8.62 7.43 -23.56
CA ASN A 63 8.79 7.00 -22.16
C ASN A 63 7.47 6.60 -21.45
N ILE A 64 6.39 6.38 -22.19
CA ILE A 64 5.10 5.93 -21.62
C ILE A 64 5.21 4.43 -21.32
N PRO A 65 4.89 3.99 -20.09
CA PRO A 65 5.06 2.61 -19.68
C PRO A 65 3.89 1.72 -20.12
N SER A 66 4.21 0.47 -20.41
CA SER A 66 3.31 -0.69 -20.48
C SER A 66 3.78 -1.77 -19.51
N PHE A 67 2.86 -2.63 -19.10
CA PHE A 67 3.08 -3.57 -18.00
C PHE A 67 2.94 -5.01 -18.47
N LYS A 68 3.84 -5.88 -18.01
CA LYS A 68 3.73 -7.34 -18.17
C LYS A 68 3.90 -8.01 -16.81
N SER A 69 2.87 -8.70 -16.37
CA SER A 69 2.81 -9.28 -15.02
C SER A 69 3.03 -10.78 -15.02
N TYR A 70 3.63 -11.24 -13.94
CA TYR A 70 3.93 -12.62 -13.59
C TYR A 70 3.50 -12.83 -12.14
N SER A 71 3.03 -14.02 -11.81
CA SER A 71 2.54 -14.28 -10.46
C SER A 71 3.00 -15.64 -9.95
N TYR A 72 2.96 -15.81 -8.64
CA TYR A 72 3.11 -17.11 -8.00
C TYR A 72 2.06 -17.24 -6.91
N ASN A 73 1.26 -18.30 -6.99
CA ASN A 73 0.19 -18.61 -6.03
C ASN A 73 -0.77 -17.43 -5.77
N LEU A 74 -1.06 -16.62 -6.80
CA LEU A 74 -1.96 -15.47 -6.68
C LEU A 74 -3.42 -15.94 -6.62
N ASP A 75 -4.13 -15.52 -5.57
CA ASP A 75 -5.57 -15.68 -5.46
C ASP A 75 -6.16 -14.47 -4.74
N ASN A 76 -6.92 -13.65 -5.48
CA ASN A 76 -7.52 -12.42 -4.94
C ASN A 76 -8.58 -12.68 -3.86
N HIS A 77 -9.17 -13.87 -3.82
CA HIS A 77 -10.22 -14.23 -2.88
C HIS A 77 -9.69 -15.08 -1.71
N ARG A 78 -8.41 -15.48 -1.74
CA ARG A 78 -7.75 -16.10 -0.58
C ARG A 78 -7.22 -15.02 0.34
N TYR A 79 -7.93 -14.82 1.44
CA TYR A 79 -7.64 -13.77 2.39
C TYR A 79 -6.26 -13.94 3.05
N PHE A 80 -5.59 -12.81 3.19
CA PHE A 80 -4.54 -12.56 4.16
C PHE A 80 -4.87 -11.24 4.85
N TYR A 81 -4.40 -11.04 6.08
CA TYR A 81 -4.59 -9.75 6.73
C TYR A 81 -3.62 -8.71 6.11
N PRO A 82 -4.12 -7.62 5.50
CA PRO A 82 -3.28 -6.70 4.72
C PRO A 82 -2.38 -5.79 5.57
N ALA A 83 -2.56 -5.83 6.90
CA ALA A 83 -1.80 -5.02 7.85
C ALA A 83 -1.74 -3.55 7.41
N SER A 84 -0.55 -2.95 7.47
CA SER A 84 -0.34 -1.52 7.16
C SER A 84 -0.34 -1.16 5.67
N THR A 85 -0.51 -2.11 4.74
CA THR A 85 -0.53 -1.79 3.30
C THR A 85 -1.74 -0.94 2.91
N VAL A 86 -2.86 -1.06 3.64
CA VAL A 86 -4.07 -0.23 3.48
C VAL A 86 -3.81 1.27 3.63
N LYS A 87 -2.73 1.65 4.33
CA LYS A 87 -2.41 3.06 4.58
C LYS A 87 -2.08 3.83 3.31
N LEU A 88 -1.58 3.17 2.26
CA LEU A 88 -1.32 3.83 0.98
C LEU A 88 -2.62 4.38 0.37
N ALA A 89 -3.74 3.66 0.49
CA ALA A 89 -5.04 4.13 0.03
C ALA A 89 -5.44 5.43 0.77
N ALA A 90 -5.27 5.46 2.09
CA ALA A 90 -5.57 6.66 2.88
C ALA A 90 -4.68 7.86 2.52
N VAL A 91 -3.38 7.63 2.28
CA VAL A 91 -2.46 8.69 1.82
C VAL A 91 -2.97 9.32 0.51
N ILE A 92 -3.32 8.50 -0.48
CA ILE A 92 -3.77 8.97 -1.78
C ILE A 92 -5.14 9.67 -1.66
N PHE A 93 -6.09 9.04 -0.98
CA PHE A 93 -7.47 9.53 -0.93
C PHE A 93 -7.62 10.78 -0.08
N ALA A 94 -6.78 10.99 0.95
CA ALA A 94 -6.80 12.22 1.74
C ALA A 94 -6.36 13.44 0.91
N LEU A 95 -5.29 13.29 0.12
CA LEU A 95 -4.82 14.34 -0.80
C LEU A 95 -5.84 14.59 -1.91
N GLU A 96 -6.42 13.52 -2.46
CA GLU A 96 -7.48 13.63 -3.46
C GLU A 96 -8.69 14.39 -2.92
N LYS A 97 -9.11 14.11 -1.68
CA LYS A 97 -10.21 14.80 -1.01
C LYS A 97 -9.93 16.30 -0.84
N ILE A 98 -8.72 16.67 -0.42
CA ILE A 98 -8.29 18.08 -0.35
C ILE A 98 -8.46 18.77 -1.71
N ASN A 99 -7.99 18.14 -2.78
CA ASN A 99 -8.08 18.70 -4.13
C ASN A 99 -9.52 18.79 -4.64
N GLU A 100 -10.36 17.82 -4.29
CA GLU A 100 -11.78 17.79 -4.67
C GLU A 100 -12.63 18.83 -3.94
N LEU A 101 -12.27 19.21 -2.70
CA LEU A 101 -12.95 20.26 -1.94
C LEU A 101 -12.81 21.65 -2.61
N LYS A 102 -11.72 21.89 -3.36
CA LYS A 102 -11.47 23.14 -4.10
C LYS A 102 -11.56 24.41 -3.22
N ILE A 103 -11.20 24.31 -1.95
CA ILE A 103 -11.23 25.42 -1.00
C ILE A 103 -9.93 26.22 -1.10
N LYS A 104 -10.03 27.52 -1.37
CA LYS A 104 -8.86 28.40 -1.45
C LYS A 104 -8.10 28.40 -0.12
N GLY A 105 -6.81 28.07 -0.17
CA GLY A 105 -5.94 28.05 1.01
C GLY A 105 -5.98 26.75 1.82
N LEU A 106 -6.80 25.76 1.43
CA LEU A 106 -6.72 24.39 1.94
C LEU A 106 -5.64 23.62 1.18
N SER A 107 -4.74 22.97 1.92
CA SER A 107 -3.68 22.12 1.35
C SER A 107 -3.29 21.03 2.35
N ALA A 108 -2.43 20.09 1.93
CA ALA A 108 -1.88 19.08 2.83
C ALA A 108 -1.14 19.68 4.04
N LYS A 109 -0.64 20.92 3.94
CA LYS A 109 0.08 21.66 4.98
C LYS A 109 -0.83 22.41 5.94
N SER A 110 -2.13 22.52 5.63
CA SER A 110 -3.10 23.14 6.54
C SER A 110 -3.17 22.34 7.85
N THR A 111 -3.24 23.04 8.97
CA THR A 111 -3.37 22.41 10.28
C THR A 111 -4.69 21.66 10.34
N MET A 112 -4.65 20.37 10.66
CA MET A 112 -5.80 19.48 10.73
C MET A 112 -6.06 19.08 12.19
N LEU A 113 -7.03 19.72 12.83
CA LEU A 113 -7.44 19.39 14.20
C LEU A 113 -8.53 18.33 14.17
N THR A 114 -8.40 17.32 15.02
CA THR A 114 -9.37 16.23 15.18
C THR A 114 -10.07 16.37 16.52
N ASP A 115 -11.40 16.41 16.53
CA ASP A 115 -12.22 16.42 17.75
C ASP A 115 -12.79 15.02 18.03
N SER A 116 -13.67 14.87 19.02
CA SER A 116 -14.39 13.61 19.27
C SER A 116 -15.88 13.86 19.47
N ALA A 117 -16.70 12.98 18.90
CA ALA A 117 -18.16 13.03 18.97
C ALA A 117 -18.81 11.66 19.29
N TYR A 118 -18.02 10.58 19.27
CA TYR A 118 -18.51 9.22 19.57
C TYR A 118 -17.56 8.46 20.51
N ALA A 119 -18.06 7.39 21.12
CA ALA A 119 -17.30 6.54 22.03
C ALA A 119 -16.03 5.98 21.35
N GLY A 120 -14.91 5.97 22.08
CA GLY A 120 -13.61 5.48 21.60
C GLY A 120 -12.84 6.45 20.69
N GLN A 121 -13.39 7.62 20.36
CA GLN A 121 -12.69 8.64 19.57
C GLN A 121 -11.75 9.49 20.43
N THR A 122 -10.56 9.79 19.89
CA THR A 122 -9.57 10.67 20.53
C THR A 122 -9.46 12.01 19.81
N LYS A 123 -9.06 13.06 20.55
CA LYS A 123 -8.83 14.41 20.01
C LYS A 123 -7.33 14.60 19.72
N VAL A 124 -7.02 15.37 18.68
CA VAL A 124 -5.64 15.79 18.35
C VAL A 124 -5.63 17.27 18.01
N SER A 125 -4.91 18.05 18.83
CA SER A 125 -4.74 19.49 18.64
C SER A 125 -3.28 19.93 18.43
N LYS A 126 -2.33 19.02 18.66
CA LYS A 126 -0.88 19.23 18.53
C LYS A 126 -0.22 17.94 18.05
N ASP A 127 0.90 18.05 17.34
CA ASP A 127 1.79 16.93 17.03
C ASP A 127 3.24 17.39 17.22
N SER A 128 3.84 17.03 18.36
CA SER A 128 5.20 17.43 18.74
C SER A 128 6.29 16.85 17.83
N THR A 129 5.95 15.87 16.98
CA THR A 129 6.89 15.29 16.02
C THR A 129 7.00 16.10 14.72
N SER A 130 6.12 17.09 14.54
CA SER A 130 6.16 18.03 13.41
C SER A 130 7.05 19.23 13.72
N GLY A 131 7.55 19.89 12.67
CA GLY A 131 8.46 21.03 12.82
C GLY A 131 7.81 22.28 13.42
N ASP A 132 6.50 22.45 13.29
CA ASP A 132 5.72 23.57 13.85
C ASP A 132 4.84 23.17 15.04
N GLY A 133 4.91 21.90 15.47
CA GLY A 133 4.11 21.35 16.57
C GLY A 133 2.64 21.09 16.23
N LEU A 134 2.24 21.21 14.96
CA LEU A 134 0.85 21.11 14.51
C LEU A 134 0.59 19.87 13.64
N PRO A 135 -0.56 19.20 13.82
CA PRO A 135 -0.98 18.10 12.96
C PRO A 135 -1.35 18.61 11.56
N SER A 136 -0.98 17.86 10.52
CA SER A 136 -1.38 18.13 9.14
C SER A 136 -1.41 16.85 8.32
N VAL A 137 -2.15 16.84 7.21
CA VAL A 137 -2.17 15.69 6.29
C VAL A 137 -0.77 15.39 5.76
N GLU A 138 0.02 16.41 5.43
CA GLU A 138 1.42 16.24 5.01
C GLU A 138 2.24 15.51 6.08
N HIS A 139 2.10 15.92 7.35
CA HIS A 139 2.86 15.31 8.44
C HIS A 139 2.43 13.87 8.72
N TYR A 140 1.13 13.57 8.68
CA TYR A 140 0.63 12.21 8.78
C TYR A 140 1.15 11.32 7.65
N ILE A 141 1.24 11.83 6.42
CA ILE A 141 1.80 11.10 5.27
C ILE A 141 3.28 10.74 5.53
N LYS A 142 4.09 11.66 6.07
CA LYS A 142 5.50 11.37 6.44
C LYS A 142 5.56 10.21 7.43
N LYS A 143 4.80 10.29 8.53
CA LYS A 143 4.74 9.26 9.57
C LYS A 143 4.30 7.89 9.03
N ILE A 144 3.32 7.87 8.13
CA ILE A 144 2.81 6.65 7.51
C ILE A 144 3.84 6.00 6.58
N LEU A 145 4.50 6.80 5.74
CA LEU A 145 5.35 6.26 4.67
C LEU A 145 6.76 5.91 5.14
N LEU A 146 7.27 6.55 6.21
CA LEU A 146 8.60 6.28 6.75
C LEU A 146 8.61 5.15 7.79
N THR A 147 7.66 5.15 8.73
CA THR A 147 7.66 4.19 9.85
C THR A 147 6.31 3.52 10.09
N SER A 148 5.36 3.68 9.17
CA SER A 148 4.05 3.03 9.25
C SER A 148 3.29 3.35 10.55
N ASP A 149 3.25 4.62 10.94
CA ASP A 149 2.51 5.08 12.12
C ASP A 149 1.01 4.77 12.02
N ASN A 150 0.42 4.18 13.07
CA ASN A 150 -1.00 3.79 13.10
C ASN A 150 -1.90 4.98 13.41
N ASP A 151 -1.48 5.88 14.30
CA ASP A 151 -2.27 7.04 14.69
C ASP A 151 -2.48 7.97 13.48
N ALA A 152 -1.40 8.27 12.76
CA ALA A 152 -1.43 9.05 11.54
C ALA A 152 -2.38 8.46 10.48
N PHE A 153 -2.36 7.13 10.29
CA PHE A 153 -3.34 6.47 9.42
C PHE A 153 -4.77 6.67 9.92
N ASN A 154 -5.01 6.50 11.22
CA ASN A 154 -6.34 6.65 11.81
C ASN A 154 -6.87 8.08 11.61
N ARG A 155 -6.01 9.10 11.73
CA ARG A 155 -6.36 10.50 11.45
C ARG A 155 -6.75 10.71 9.99
N LEU A 156 -6.00 10.15 9.04
CA LEU A 156 -6.37 10.23 7.62
C LEU A 156 -7.68 9.45 7.33
N PHE A 157 -7.86 8.28 7.93
CA PHE A 157 -9.10 7.51 7.81
C PHE A 157 -10.31 8.31 8.30
N GLU A 158 -10.20 8.97 9.44
CA GLU A 158 -11.26 9.83 10.00
C GLU A 158 -11.55 11.05 9.12
N PHE A 159 -10.53 11.62 8.48
CA PHE A 159 -10.72 12.70 7.51
C PHE A 159 -11.45 12.24 6.25
N ILE A 160 -11.04 11.12 5.67
CA ILE A 160 -11.66 10.64 4.44
C ILE A 160 -13.07 10.15 4.73
N GLY A 161 -13.25 9.36 5.80
CA GLY A 161 -14.48 8.67 6.11
C GLY A 161 -14.56 7.29 5.48
N ARG A 162 -15.11 6.31 6.21
CA ARG A 162 -15.25 4.91 5.77
C ARG A 162 -16.01 4.78 4.44
N ALA A 163 -17.06 5.57 4.26
CA ALA A 163 -17.88 5.55 3.05
C ALA A 163 -17.10 6.01 1.82
N GLU A 164 -16.35 7.10 1.94
CA GLU A 164 -15.59 7.68 0.84
C GLU A 164 -14.39 6.79 0.47
N ILE A 165 -13.70 6.19 1.45
CA ILE A 165 -12.60 5.24 1.19
C ILE A 165 -13.09 4.08 0.31
N ASN A 166 -14.18 3.41 0.70
CA ASN A 166 -14.67 2.25 -0.05
C ASN A 166 -15.30 2.63 -1.39
N ALA A 167 -15.94 3.81 -1.48
CA ALA A 167 -16.40 4.34 -2.76
C ALA A 167 -15.23 4.61 -3.73
N LYS A 168 -14.12 5.18 -3.24
CA LYS A 168 -12.92 5.42 -4.05
C LYS A 168 -12.22 4.12 -4.46
N LEU A 169 -12.17 3.10 -3.60
CA LEU A 169 -11.66 1.77 -3.97
C LEU A 169 -12.42 1.24 -5.20
N LYS A 170 -13.76 1.23 -5.15
CA LYS A 170 -14.60 0.78 -6.27
C LYS A 170 -14.47 1.68 -7.51
N LYS A 171 -14.45 3.01 -7.34
CA LYS A 171 -14.26 3.98 -8.44
C LYS A 171 -13.00 3.68 -9.25
N TYR A 172 -11.92 3.28 -8.60
CA TYR A 172 -10.64 3.00 -9.25
C TYR A 172 -10.44 1.53 -9.66
N GLY A 173 -11.50 0.72 -9.56
CA GLY A 173 -11.49 -0.68 -9.99
C GLY A 173 -10.85 -1.66 -8.99
N PHE A 174 -10.59 -1.22 -7.75
CA PHE A 174 -10.03 -2.07 -6.69
C PHE A 174 -11.16 -2.88 -6.04
N ASN A 175 -11.62 -3.90 -6.76
CA ASN A 175 -12.87 -4.58 -6.47
C ASN A 175 -12.76 -5.70 -5.43
N ASP A 176 -11.54 -6.20 -5.21
CA ASP A 176 -11.23 -7.33 -4.32
C ASP A 176 -10.73 -6.84 -2.95
N SER A 177 -11.17 -5.64 -2.56
CA SER A 177 -10.67 -4.91 -1.40
C SER A 177 -11.75 -4.11 -0.69
N ARG A 178 -11.58 -3.94 0.63
CA ARG A 178 -12.39 -3.09 1.51
C ARG A 178 -11.57 -2.61 2.71
N ILE A 179 -11.80 -1.39 3.16
CA ILE A 179 -11.16 -0.83 4.36
C ILE A 179 -12.27 -0.39 5.31
N LEU A 180 -12.39 -1.11 6.41
CA LEU A 180 -13.50 -0.98 7.37
C LEU A 180 -13.09 -0.29 8.66
N ASN A 181 -11.85 -0.54 9.13
CA ASN A 181 -11.46 -0.25 10.51
C ASN A 181 -10.16 0.55 10.57
N ARG A 182 -10.06 1.39 11.61
CA ARG A 182 -8.79 1.95 12.09
C ARG A 182 -7.87 0.85 12.62
N LEU A 183 -6.57 1.14 12.68
CA LEU A 183 -5.53 0.18 13.05
C LEU A 183 -5.07 0.37 14.50
N ALA A 184 -4.69 -0.74 15.14
CA ALA A 184 -4.05 -0.82 16.46
C ALA A 184 -4.81 -0.16 17.64
N ILE A 185 -6.14 -0.04 17.53
CA ILE A 185 -7.01 0.46 18.61
C ILE A 185 -8.18 -0.49 18.92
N GLY A 186 -8.15 -1.72 18.39
CA GLY A 186 -9.25 -2.68 18.55
C GLY A 186 -10.53 -2.32 17.78
N ASP A 187 -10.46 -1.38 16.83
CA ASP A 187 -11.64 -0.86 16.13
C ASP A 187 -12.38 -1.95 15.35
N SER A 188 -13.69 -2.05 15.57
CA SER A 188 -14.58 -2.99 14.91
C SER A 188 -16.05 -2.66 15.19
N GLY A 189 -16.97 -3.25 14.44
CA GLY A 189 -18.41 -3.09 14.67
C GLY A 189 -18.85 -1.63 14.59
N GLU A 190 -19.65 -1.19 15.56
CA GLU A 190 -20.28 0.13 15.54
C GLU A 190 -19.25 1.28 15.64
N THR A 191 -18.21 1.15 16.47
CA THR A 191 -17.22 2.24 16.62
C THR A 191 -16.49 2.55 15.31
N ALA A 192 -16.25 1.54 14.48
CA ALA A 192 -15.60 1.68 13.17
C ALA A 192 -16.49 2.40 12.13
N LYS A 193 -17.79 2.51 12.39
CA LYS A 193 -18.74 3.23 11.54
C LYS A 193 -18.76 4.74 11.79
N HIS A 194 -18.20 5.21 12.92
CA HIS A 194 -18.17 6.62 13.32
C HIS A 194 -16.78 7.24 13.13
N THR A 195 -16.72 8.37 12.44
CA THR A 195 -15.47 9.15 12.26
C THR A 195 -15.58 10.54 12.86
N ASN A 196 -14.43 11.07 13.24
CA ASN A 196 -14.32 12.26 14.07
C ASN A 196 -14.70 13.56 13.32
N PRO A 197 -15.24 14.57 14.00
CA PRO A 197 -15.27 15.94 13.48
C PRO A 197 -13.85 16.47 13.26
N ILE A 198 -13.64 17.22 12.19
CA ILE A 198 -12.33 17.75 11.80
C ILE A 198 -12.44 19.22 11.43
N ARG A 199 -11.42 20.00 11.82
CA ARG A 199 -11.28 21.41 11.42
C ARG A 199 -9.92 21.64 10.79
N PHE A 200 -9.92 22.30 9.64
CA PHE A 200 -8.70 22.75 8.98
C PHE A 200 -8.48 24.24 9.16
N TYR A 201 -7.25 24.60 9.49
CA TYR A 201 -6.81 25.97 9.60
C TYR A 201 -5.67 26.25 8.61
N ASN A 202 -5.67 27.44 8.03
CA ASN A 202 -4.48 28.02 7.41
C ASN A 202 -3.96 29.11 8.34
N LYS A 203 -2.84 28.84 9.02
CA LYS A 203 -2.38 29.62 10.17
C LYS A 203 -3.50 29.69 11.22
N ASN A 204 -4.03 30.88 11.49
CA ASN A 204 -5.07 31.10 12.49
C ASN A 204 -6.49 31.19 11.91
N THR A 205 -6.64 31.04 10.59
CA THR A 205 -7.94 31.14 9.91
C THR A 205 -8.55 29.77 9.71
N LEU A 206 -9.75 29.55 10.26
CA LEU A 206 -10.56 28.36 9.96
C LEU A 206 -10.99 28.41 8.49
N ILE A 207 -10.67 27.38 7.72
CA ILE A 207 -10.94 27.32 6.27
C ILE A 207 -11.90 26.21 5.88
N TYR A 208 -12.00 25.14 6.68
CA TYR A 208 -12.90 24.03 6.42
C TYR A 208 -13.27 23.32 7.73
N THR A 209 -14.53 22.93 7.84
CA THR A 209 -15.05 22.12 8.94
C THR A 209 -15.77 20.92 8.36
N GLN A 210 -15.47 19.74 8.90
CA GLN A 210 -16.17 18.49 8.67
C GLN A 210 -16.81 18.07 9.98
N THR A 211 -18.12 17.80 9.98
CA THR A 211 -18.81 17.19 11.11
C THR A 211 -18.43 15.72 11.23
N GLU A 212 -18.75 15.09 12.36
CA GLU A 212 -18.70 13.63 12.47
C GLU A 212 -19.48 12.96 11.33
N GLN A 213 -19.04 11.76 10.94
CA GLN A 213 -19.70 10.97 9.90
C GLN A 213 -20.02 9.58 10.41
N TYR A 214 -21.17 9.06 9.96
CA TYR A 214 -21.62 7.70 10.22
C TYR A 214 -21.83 6.93 8.90
N ASP A 215 -21.28 5.73 8.79
CA ASP A 215 -21.47 4.85 7.65
C ASP A 215 -22.06 3.48 8.06
N PRO A 216 -23.38 3.27 7.86
CA PRO A 216 -24.04 2.04 8.28
C PRO A 216 -23.72 0.83 7.38
N LYS A 217 -23.08 1.02 6.23
CA LYS A 217 -22.87 -0.05 5.23
C LYS A 217 -21.88 -1.12 5.73
N GLU A 218 -22.02 -2.34 5.20
CA GLU A 218 -21.21 -3.50 5.62
C GLU A 218 -20.10 -3.91 4.64
N TYR A 219 -20.15 -3.44 3.38
CA TYR A 219 -19.17 -3.77 2.34
C TYR A 219 -18.84 -5.27 2.26
N PRO A 220 -19.84 -6.14 2.00
CA PRO A 220 -19.61 -7.58 1.93
C PRO A 220 -18.58 -7.90 0.83
N LEU A 221 -17.68 -8.82 1.13
CA LEU A 221 -16.66 -9.34 0.23
C LEU A 221 -16.51 -10.83 0.52
N GLN A 222 -16.73 -11.67 -0.48
CA GLN A 222 -16.66 -13.12 -0.33
C GLN A 222 -15.19 -13.55 -0.36
N LEU A 223 -14.68 -14.06 0.77
CA LEU A 223 -13.28 -14.41 0.93
C LEU A 223 -13.15 -15.79 1.55
N SER A 224 -12.20 -16.58 1.07
CA SER A 224 -11.74 -17.80 1.74
C SER A 224 -10.64 -17.45 2.75
N ASN A 225 -10.30 -18.38 3.64
CA ASN A 225 -9.18 -18.25 4.59
C ASN A 225 -9.33 -17.10 5.62
N THR A 226 -10.55 -16.78 6.04
CA THR A 226 -10.84 -15.71 7.03
C THR A 226 -10.81 -16.19 8.48
N SER A 227 -10.54 -17.47 8.73
CA SER A 227 -10.42 -18.09 10.05
C SER A 227 -9.11 -18.85 10.11
N MET A 228 -8.25 -18.52 11.08
CA MET A 228 -6.85 -18.96 11.07
C MET A 228 -6.37 -19.50 12.42
N GLY A 229 -5.39 -20.41 12.37
CA GLY A 229 -4.73 -20.95 13.56
C GLY A 229 -5.60 -21.91 14.36
N LYS A 230 -5.03 -22.36 15.49
CA LYS A 230 -5.70 -23.24 16.46
C LYS A 230 -6.13 -22.51 17.73
N GLY A 231 -5.60 -21.31 17.97
CA GLY A 231 -5.93 -20.48 19.12
C GLY A 231 -5.47 -19.03 18.97
N TYR A 232 -5.85 -18.19 19.92
CA TYR A 232 -5.39 -16.80 20.01
C TYR A 232 -5.47 -16.27 21.45
N LEU A 233 -4.67 -15.26 21.77
CA LEU A 233 -4.85 -14.46 22.99
C LEU A 233 -5.94 -13.41 22.77
N ASP A 234 -6.90 -13.34 23.69
CA ASP A 234 -7.92 -12.29 23.69
C ASP A 234 -7.38 -10.97 24.29
N SER A 235 -8.23 -9.95 24.38
CA SER A 235 -7.84 -8.63 24.91
C SER A 235 -7.48 -8.62 26.39
N THR A 236 -7.63 -9.74 27.10
CA THR A 236 -7.24 -9.94 28.50
C THR A 236 -6.06 -10.91 28.65
N ASP A 237 -5.35 -11.16 27.54
CA ASP A 237 -4.22 -12.08 27.42
C ASP A 237 -4.57 -13.54 27.76
N GLN A 238 -5.85 -13.92 27.67
CA GLN A 238 -6.27 -15.30 27.90
C GLN A 238 -6.26 -16.10 26.59
N LEU A 239 -5.71 -17.32 26.67
CA LEU A 239 -5.68 -18.23 25.53
C LEU A 239 -7.08 -18.79 25.24
N VAL A 240 -7.59 -18.47 24.05
CA VAL A 240 -8.81 -19.02 23.50
C VAL A 240 -8.45 -20.14 22.51
N ASN A 241 -8.82 -21.38 22.83
CA ASN A 241 -8.52 -22.57 22.02
C ASN A 241 -9.53 -22.77 20.86
N LYS A 242 -9.65 -21.78 19.97
CA LYS A 242 -10.40 -21.88 18.72
C LYS A 242 -9.75 -21.01 17.64
N PRO A 243 -10.02 -21.26 16.35
CA PRO A 243 -9.51 -20.43 15.26
C PRO A 243 -9.86 -18.93 15.43
N PHE A 244 -8.91 -18.07 15.09
CA PHE A 244 -9.04 -16.62 15.12
C PHE A 244 -9.77 -16.10 13.88
N SER A 245 -10.90 -15.42 14.07
CA SER A 245 -11.69 -14.87 12.95
C SER A 245 -11.21 -13.48 12.56
N LEU A 246 -10.94 -13.32 11.26
CA LEU A 246 -10.55 -12.09 10.60
C LEU A 246 -11.60 -11.60 9.59
N GLU A 247 -12.78 -12.23 9.56
CA GLU A 247 -13.84 -11.97 8.57
C GLU A 247 -14.22 -10.49 8.50
N ASN A 248 -14.32 -9.79 9.63
CA ASN A 248 -14.75 -8.38 9.70
C ASN A 248 -13.58 -7.37 9.70
N LYS A 249 -12.38 -7.80 9.27
CA LYS A 249 -11.21 -6.92 9.16
C LYS A 249 -11.08 -6.31 7.75
N ASN A 250 -10.11 -5.40 7.62
CA ASN A 250 -9.73 -4.83 6.33
C ASN A 250 -9.24 -5.94 5.39
N ALA A 251 -9.55 -5.83 4.10
CA ALA A 251 -9.05 -6.74 3.06
C ALA A 251 -8.47 -5.92 1.91
N PHE A 252 -7.29 -6.29 1.43
CA PHE A 252 -6.64 -5.58 0.32
C PHE A 252 -5.80 -6.57 -0.48
N SER A 253 -6.34 -7.08 -1.59
CA SER A 253 -5.64 -8.09 -2.40
C SER A 253 -4.33 -7.53 -2.96
N ILE A 254 -3.32 -8.38 -3.18
CA ILE A 254 -2.05 -7.90 -3.76
C ILE A 254 -2.20 -7.39 -5.19
N SER A 255 -3.20 -7.90 -5.93
CA SER A 255 -3.58 -7.39 -7.25
C SER A 255 -4.04 -5.93 -7.17
N ASP A 256 -4.94 -5.62 -6.23
CA ASP A 256 -5.43 -4.26 -6.03
C ASP A 256 -4.34 -3.34 -5.46
N GLN A 257 -3.53 -3.84 -4.52
CA GLN A 257 -2.39 -3.10 -3.97
C GLN A 257 -1.42 -2.69 -5.09
N GLN A 258 -1.01 -3.61 -5.95
CA GLN A 258 -0.08 -3.29 -7.02
C GLN A 258 -0.74 -2.45 -8.12
N ALA A 259 -2.03 -2.68 -8.43
CA ALA A 259 -2.77 -1.84 -9.38
C ALA A 259 -2.83 -0.38 -8.91
N MET A 260 -3.08 -0.16 -7.61
CA MET A 260 -3.01 1.16 -6.99
C MET A 260 -1.61 1.77 -7.11
N MET A 261 -0.56 0.99 -6.81
CA MET A 261 0.82 1.45 -6.94
C MET A 261 1.17 1.82 -8.39
N ARG A 262 0.78 1.02 -9.38
CA ARG A 262 1.02 1.33 -10.81
C ARG A 262 0.34 2.63 -11.22
N LYS A 263 -0.91 2.83 -10.81
CA LYS A 263 -1.67 4.07 -11.07
C LYS A 263 -1.05 5.29 -10.38
N LEU A 264 -0.46 5.10 -9.20
CA LEU A 264 0.26 6.15 -8.47
C LEU A 264 1.61 6.50 -9.11
N ILE A 265 2.42 5.50 -9.47
CA ILE A 265 3.80 5.68 -9.96
C ILE A 265 3.85 6.07 -11.45
N SER A 266 2.88 5.59 -12.23
CA SER A 266 2.82 5.76 -13.69
C SER A 266 1.44 6.28 -14.14
N PRO A 267 0.97 7.44 -13.65
CA PRO A 267 -0.32 7.99 -14.04
C PRO A 267 -0.43 8.21 -15.56
N GLU A 268 0.69 8.46 -16.24
CA GLU A 268 0.77 8.61 -17.69
C GLU A 268 0.34 7.36 -18.48
N ALA A 269 0.31 6.19 -17.85
CA ALA A 269 -0.17 4.95 -18.45
C ALA A 269 -1.70 4.86 -18.54
N PHE A 270 -2.41 5.77 -17.87
CA PHE A 270 -3.86 5.74 -17.72
C PHE A 270 -4.52 6.97 -18.35
N PRO A 271 -5.74 6.85 -18.88
CA PRO A 271 -6.58 8.00 -19.23
C PRO A 271 -6.77 8.97 -18.06
N GLU A 272 -6.88 10.26 -18.33
CA GLU A 272 -6.96 11.30 -17.28
C GLU A 272 -8.13 11.08 -16.30
N ASN A 273 -9.28 10.62 -16.78
CA ASN A 273 -10.46 10.33 -15.98
C ASN A 273 -10.30 9.11 -15.05
N GLU A 274 -9.27 8.29 -15.25
CA GLU A 274 -8.95 7.14 -14.39
C GLU A 274 -7.79 7.41 -13.42
N ARG A 275 -7.15 8.58 -13.49
CA ARG A 275 -6.03 8.94 -12.60
C ARG A 275 -6.57 9.41 -11.25
N PHE A 276 -5.74 9.28 -10.22
CA PHE A 276 -5.98 9.97 -8.95
C PHE A 276 -5.96 11.48 -9.18
N LYS A 277 -6.83 12.23 -8.51
CA LYS A 277 -6.83 13.70 -8.61
C LYS A 277 -5.78 14.28 -7.66
N LEU A 278 -4.52 14.04 -7.98
CA LEU A 278 -3.35 14.53 -7.26
C LEU A 278 -2.70 15.69 -8.02
N SER A 279 -2.22 16.70 -7.30
CA SER A 279 -1.39 17.77 -7.82
C SER A 279 0.06 17.29 -8.03
N ALA A 280 0.89 18.09 -8.69
CA ALA A 280 2.31 17.79 -8.85
C ALA A 280 3.03 17.75 -7.49
N GLU A 281 2.63 18.63 -6.56
CA GLU A 281 3.13 18.70 -5.20
C GLU A 281 2.76 17.45 -4.38
N ASP A 282 1.55 16.90 -4.60
CA ASP A 282 1.11 15.66 -3.97
C ASP A 282 1.97 14.47 -4.42
N TYR A 283 2.18 14.33 -5.74
CA TYR A 283 3.07 13.29 -6.26
C TYR A 283 4.49 13.45 -5.71
N LYS A 284 5.02 14.68 -5.69
CA LYS A 284 6.35 14.95 -5.11
C LYS A 284 6.42 14.55 -3.63
N LEU A 285 5.42 14.91 -2.83
CA LEU A 285 5.34 14.54 -1.42
C LEU A 285 5.38 13.01 -1.27
N ILE A 286 4.47 12.30 -1.95
CA ILE A 286 4.36 10.85 -1.85
C ILE A 286 5.66 10.18 -2.30
N TYR A 287 6.18 10.51 -3.48
CA TYR A 287 7.39 9.88 -4.02
C TYR A 287 8.60 10.11 -3.12
N THR A 288 8.74 11.32 -2.58
CA THR A 288 9.82 11.64 -1.62
C THR A 288 9.69 10.76 -0.40
N GLN A 289 8.55 10.73 0.27
CA GLN A 289 8.41 9.97 1.53
C GLN A 289 8.46 8.45 1.32
N MET A 290 7.93 7.93 0.21
CA MET A 290 7.98 6.50 -0.09
C MET A 290 9.40 5.98 -0.34
N SER A 291 10.28 6.80 -0.93
CA SER A 291 11.65 6.38 -1.29
C SER A 291 12.71 6.74 -0.25
N LYS A 292 12.35 7.62 0.68
CA LYS A 292 13.19 8.09 1.78
C LYS A 292 13.36 7.01 2.84
N LEU A 293 14.53 6.98 3.48
CA LEU A 293 14.84 6.14 4.64
C LEU A 293 14.46 6.89 5.92
N PRO A 294 14.07 6.20 7.01
CA PRO A 294 13.73 6.86 8.27
C PRO A 294 14.85 7.80 8.77
N THR A 295 16.11 7.37 8.62
CA THR A 295 17.30 8.12 9.03
C THR A 295 17.60 9.36 8.18
N GLU A 296 16.98 9.52 7.02
CA GLU A 296 17.08 10.73 6.19
C GLU A 296 16.07 11.81 6.65
N SER A 297 15.13 11.48 7.55
CA SER A 297 14.05 12.38 7.98
C SER A 297 14.48 13.32 9.10
N ILE A 298 14.12 14.60 8.94
CA ILE A 298 14.33 15.65 9.97
C ILE A 298 13.09 15.77 10.87
N TYR A 299 11.89 15.76 10.27
CA TYR A 299 10.61 15.82 11.00
C TYR A 299 9.60 14.84 10.38
N PRO A 300 9.16 13.81 11.13
CA PRO A 300 9.70 13.40 12.43
C PRO A 300 11.19 13.03 12.35
N SER A 301 11.92 13.25 13.44
CA SER A 301 13.26 12.70 13.61
C SER A 301 13.14 11.31 14.22
N TYR A 302 13.76 10.31 13.59
CA TYR A 302 13.69 8.93 14.04
C TYR A 302 15.02 8.47 14.65
N ASN A 303 14.95 7.74 15.76
CA ASN A 303 16.12 7.13 16.38
C ASN A 303 16.65 6.00 15.48
N PRO A 304 17.88 6.04 14.96
CA PRO A 304 18.41 5.02 14.07
C PRO A 304 18.53 3.62 14.69
N THR A 305 18.56 3.51 16.02
CA THR A 305 18.57 2.22 16.72
C THR A 305 17.20 1.54 16.65
N GLU A 306 16.12 2.32 16.67
CA GLU A 306 14.74 1.84 16.57
C GLU A 306 14.31 1.71 15.09
N PHE A 307 14.67 2.70 14.29
CA PHE A 307 14.35 2.83 12.86
C PHE A 307 15.64 2.95 12.03
N TRP A 308 16.32 1.81 11.85
CA TRP A 308 17.53 1.74 11.02
C TRP A 308 17.21 1.98 9.54
N PRO A 309 18.21 2.21 8.67
CA PRO A 309 17.98 2.62 7.28
C PRO A 309 17.03 1.70 6.49
N ALA A 310 17.22 0.37 6.57
CA ALA A 310 16.40 -0.62 5.86
C ALA A 310 15.09 -0.99 6.59
N TYR A 311 14.75 -0.36 7.72
CA TYR A 311 13.59 -0.73 8.56
C TYR A 311 12.30 -0.95 7.78
N ALA A 312 12.00 -0.04 6.85
CA ALA A 312 10.79 -0.06 6.03
C ALA A 312 10.98 -0.76 4.67
N LYS A 313 12.15 -1.33 4.38
CA LYS A 313 12.52 -1.89 3.07
C LYS A 313 12.69 -3.40 3.19
N MET A 314 11.58 -4.13 3.13
CA MET A 314 11.55 -5.57 3.37
C MET A 314 11.96 -6.35 2.12
N LEU A 315 11.42 -5.98 0.95
CA LEU A 315 11.92 -6.51 -0.31
C LEU A 315 13.34 -6.00 -0.58
N TYR A 316 14.22 -6.89 -1.06
CA TYR A 316 15.64 -6.65 -1.42
C TYR A 316 16.60 -6.52 -0.22
N TYR A 317 16.26 -5.72 0.79
CA TYR A 317 17.11 -5.55 1.98
C TYR A 317 16.72 -6.46 3.16
N GLY A 318 15.59 -7.17 3.09
CA GLY A 318 15.16 -8.07 4.16
C GLY A 318 14.93 -7.38 5.50
N ARG A 319 14.77 -6.04 5.52
CA ARG A 319 14.74 -5.27 6.77
C ARG A 319 15.99 -5.53 7.65
N GLU A 320 17.11 -5.98 7.10
CA GLU A 320 18.34 -6.27 7.85
C GLU A 320 18.91 -4.99 8.50
N LYS A 321 19.41 -5.09 9.74
CA LYS A 321 19.92 -3.92 10.50
C LYS A 321 21.22 -3.37 9.94
N ASP A 322 22.04 -4.25 9.41
CA ASP A 322 23.37 -4.03 8.83
C ASP A 322 23.35 -4.01 7.30
N ALA A 323 22.17 -3.94 6.69
CA ALA A 323 22.01 -3.81 5.25
C ALA A 323 22.83 -2.63 4.69
N VAL A 324 23.69 -2.92 3.71
CA VAL A 324 24.38 -1.88 2.93
C VAL A 324 23.38 -1.28 1.96
N ILE A 325 23.03 -0.01 2.16
CA ILE A 325 22.07 0.68 1.31
C ILE A 325 22.73 1.11 0.00
N GLU A 326 22.20 0.61 -1.11
CA GLU A 326 22.66 0.95 -2.46
C GLU A 326 22.23 2.38 -2.82
N PRO A 327 23.17 3.33 -3.03
CA PRO A 327 22.83 4.75 -3.17
C PRO A 327 22.06 5.08 -4.45
N ASN A 328 22.13 4.20 -5.46
CA ASN A 328 21.45 4.38 -6.75
C ASN A 328 20.09 3.67 -6.83
N ILE A 329 19.78 2.81 -5.86
CA ILE A 329 18.51 2.09 -5.80
C ILE A 329 17.55 2.84 -4.89
N ARG A 330 16.38 3.20 -5.43
CA ARG A 330 15.26 3.73 -4.67
C ARG A 330 14.09 2.76 -4.75
N ILE A 331 13.52 2.47 -3.58
CA ILE A 331 12.39 1.55 -3.43
C ILE A 331 11.21 2.37 -2.91
N PHE A 332 10.18 2.52 -3.73
CA PHE A 332 8.94 3.20 -3.39
C PHE A 332 7.93 2.17 -2.94
N ASN A 333 7.77 2.00 -1.63
CA ASN A 333 6.95 0.92 -1.11
C ASN A 333 5.99 1.34 0.00
N LYS A 334 5.00 0.48 0.24
CA LYS A 334 4.27 0.44 1.50
C LYS A 334 4.25 -0.99 2.02
N TYR A 335 4.99 -1.22 3.10
CA TYR A 335 5.02 -2.50 3.78
C TYR A 335 3.89 -2.65 4.81
N GLY A 336 3.69 -3.88 5.29
CA GLY A 336 2.89 -4.17 6.47
C GLY A 336 3.30 -5.49 7.11
N ASP A 337 3.18 -5.52 8.43
CA ASP A 337 3.46 -6.69 9.26
C ASP A 337 2.37 -6.82 10.33
N SER A 338 1.83 -8.03 10.51
CA SER A 338 0.87 -8.38 11.58
C SER A 338 0.49 -9.86 11.46
N TYR A 339 0.19 -10.52 12.58
CA TYR A 339 -0.37 -11.88 12.60
C TYR A 339 0.47 -12.92 11.83
N GLY A 340 1.79 -12.80 11.88
CA GLY A 340 2.73 -13.65 11.16
C GLY A 340 2.89 -13.28 9.69
N PHE A 341 2.06 -12.39 9.12
CA PHE A 341 2.19 -11.92 7.75
C PHE A 341 3.21 -10.80 7.63
N ILE A 342 4.07 -10.90 6.63
CA ILE A 342 4.85 -9.79 6.07
C ILE A 342 4.37 -9.55 4.65
N ILE A 343 4.07 -8.29 4.35
CA ILE A 343 3.64 -7.82 3.04
C ILE A 343 4.48 -6.62 2.64
N ASP A 344 4.93 -6.60 1.40
CA ASP A 344 5.57 -5.41 0.84
C ASP A 344 5.15 -5.22 -0.62
N ASN A 345 4.62 -4.04 -0.92
CA ASN A 345 4.18 -3.63 -2.25
C ASN A 345 5.09 -2.50 -2.72
N ALA A 346 5.96 -2.78 -3.69
CA ALA A 346 7.08 -1.93 -4.02
C ALA A 346 7.21 -1.66 -5.53
N TYR A 347 7.68 -0.46 -5.85
CA TYR A 347 8.24 -0.10 -7.14
C TYR A 347 9.73 0.20 -6.97
N PHE A 348 10.55 -0.47 -7.77
CA PHE A 348 12.01 -0.38 -7.74
C PHE A 348 12.52 0.52 -8.86
N VAL A 349 13.54 1.31 -8.55
CA VAL A 349 14.27 2.14 -9.50
C VAL A 349 15.76 2.02 -9.20
N ASP A 350 16.55 1.59 -10.18
CA ASP A 350 18.00 1.75 -10.17
C ASP A 350 18.39 2.82 -11.20
N LEU A 351 18.84 3.97 -10.69
CA LEU A 351 19.22 5.12 -11.52
C LEU A 351 20.51 4.89 -12.30
N LYS A 352 21.39 4.00 -11.83
CA LYS A 352 22.68 3.65 -12.46
C LYS A 352 22.45 2.65 -13.59
N ASN A 353 21.83 1.51 -13.28
CA ASN A 353 21.64 0.43 -14.26
C ASN A 353 20.39 0.59 -15.13
N LYS A 354 19.58 1.64 -14.89
CA LYS A 354 18.33 1.92 -15.62
C LYS A 354 17.33 0.76 -15.53
N VAL A 355 17.23 0.18 -14.34
CA VAL A 355 16.29 -0.89 -14.02
C VAL A 355 15.08 -0.31 -13.32
N GLU A 356 13.89 -0.81 -13.67
CA GLU A 356 12.66 -0.53 -12.94
C GLU A 356 11.69 -1.72 -13.02
N PHE A 357 10.92 -1.94 -11.97
CA PHE A 357 9.87 -2.96 -11.91
C PHE A 357 8.97 -2.78 -10.69
N PHE A 358 7.82 -3.44 -10.68
CA PHE A 358 7.00 -3.60 -9.48
C PHE A 358 7.15 -5.01 -8.93
N LEU A 359 7.20 -5.12 -7.61
CA LEU A 359 7.15 -6.41 -6.91
C LEU A 359 6.27 -6.25 -5.68
N THR A 360 5.31 -7.15 -5.56
CA THR A 360 4.46 -7.29 -4.38
C THR A 360 4.60 -8.70 -3.86
N ALA A 361 4.85 -8.84 -2.56
CA ALA A 361 5.01 -10.14 -1.92
C ALA A 361 4.21 -10.20 -0.64
N VAL A 362 3.67 -11.39 -0.37
CA VAL A 362 3.12 -11.81 0.92
C VAL A 362 3.84 -13.08 1.31
N VAL A 363 4.26 -13.17 2.57
CA VAL A 363 4.70 -14.41 3.22
C VAL A 363 4.16 -14.41 4.63
N GLN A 364 3.82 -15.58 5.14
CA GLN A 364 3.39 -15.75 6.52
C GLN A 364 4.28 -16.77 7.22
N SER A 365 4.51 -16.62 8.51
CA SER A 365 4.95 -17.71 9.36
C SER A 365 4.33 -17.58 10.75
N ASN A 366 3.74 -18.67 11.21
CA ASN A 366 3.17 -18.84 12.54
C ASN A 366 3.23 -20.34 12.88
N GLU A 367 4.35 -20.78 13.44
CA GLU A 367 4.63 -22.20 13.70
C GLU A 367 3.72 -22.82 14.77
N ASP A 368 3.46 -22.09 15.85
CA ASP A 368 2.63 -22.61 16.93
C ASP A 368 1.12 -22.51 16.63
N GLY A 369 0.74 -21.70 15.65
CA GLY A 369 -0.63 -21.49 15.21
C GLY A 369 -1.47 -20.67 16.20
N ILE A 370 -0.83 -19.92 17.09
CA ILE A 370 -1.47 -19.02 18.05
C ILE A 370 -1.39 -17.59 17.50
N TYR A 371 -2.50 -16.85 17.59
CA TYR A 371 -2.56 -15.45 17.16
C TYR A 371 -2.55 -14.51 18.37
N ASN A 372 -2.00 -13.30 18.21
CA ASN A 372 -1.87 -12.27 19.25
C ASN A 372 -0.95 -12.64 20.44
N ASP A 373 -0.01 -13.56 20.27
CA ASP A 373 0.95 -13.93 21.32
C ASP A 373 2.38 -13.42 21.04
N ASP A 374 2.53 -12.60 19.99
CA ASP A 374 3.77 -12.00 19.51
C ASP A 374 4.89 -12.99 19.14
N LYS A 375 4.54 -14.25 18.86
CA LYS A 375 5.48 -15.29 18.44
C LYS A 375 5.31 -15.62 16.97
N TYR A 376 6.15 -15.00 16.15
CA TYR A 376 6.16 -15.22 14.70
C TYR A 376 7.59 -15.31 14.18
N GLU A 377 7.81 -16.13 13.15
CA GLU A 377 9.13 -16.35 12.55
C GLU A 377 9.47 -15.26 11.53
N TYR A 378 9.29 -14.00 11.91
CA TYR A 378 9.59 -12.86 11.04
C TYR A 378 11.07 -12.82 10.67
N GLU A 379 11.96 -12.91 11.66
CA GLU A 379 13.40 -12.77 11.47
C GLU A 379 14.04 -13.99 10.80
N THR A 380 13.52 -15.19 11.05
CA THR A 380 14.13 -16.45 10.59
C THR A 380 13.54 -16.97 9.28
N VAL A 381 12.29 -16.59 8.93
CA VAL A 381 11.61 -17.06 7.72
C VAL A 381 11.20 -15.90 6.82
N CYS A 382 10.38 -14.97 7.31
CA CYS A 382 9.72 -13.99 6.45
C CYS A 382 10.67 -12.94 5.87
N TYR A 383 11.53 -12.33 6.69
CA TYR A 383 12.48 -11.31 6.27
C TYR A 383 13.56 -11.86 5.32
N PRO A 384 14.18 -13.02 5.59
CA PRO A 384 15.08 -13.66 4.62
C PRO A 384 14.40 -13.93 3.28
N PHE A 385 13.16 -14.45 3.29
CA PHE A 385 12.40 -14.67 2.05
C PHE A 385 12.21 -13.37 1.26
N MET A 386 11.81 -12.28 1.92
CA MET A 386 11.59 -10.96 1.31
C MET A 386 12.88 -10.37 0.72
N GLY A 387 13.99 -10.46 1.44
CA GLY A 387 15.32 -10.06 0.95
C GLY A 387 15.70 -10.85 -0.30
N ASN A 388 15.62 -12.18 -0.23
CA ASN A 388 16.00 -13.09 -1.30
C ASN A 388 15.17 -12.89 -2.57
N ILE A 389 13.84 -12.86 -2.47
CA ILE A 389 12.98 -12.70 -3.65
C ILE A 389 13.18 -11.34 -4.32
N GLY A 390 13.38 -10.28 -3.53
CA GLY A 390 13.69 -8.95 -4.06
C GLY A 390 15.01 -8.93 -4.85
N ARG A 391 16.07 -9.55 -4.32
CA ARG A 391 17.38 -9.65 -5.00
C ARG A 391 17.31 -10.50 -6.26
N ILE A 392 16.59 -11.63 -6.23
CA ILE A 392 16.43 -12.52 -7.40
C ILE A 392 15.68 -11.83 -8.54
N ILE A 393 14.58 -11.14 -8.24
CA ILE A 393 13.83 -10.38 -9.27
C ILE A 393 14.66 -9.21 -9.80
N TYR A 394 15.39 -8.50 -8.93
CA TYR A 394 16.31 -7.45 -9.36
C TYR A 394 17.39 -7.98 -10.31
N GLN A 395 18.02 -9.12 -9.98
CA GLN A 395 19.03 -9.75 -10.84
C GLN A 395 18.46 -10.15 -12.19
N TYR A 396 17.26 -10.75 -12.20
CA TYR A 396 16.55 -11.07 -13.44
C TYR A 396 16.29 -9.82 -14.30
N GLU A 397 15.91 -8.70 -13.69
CA GLU A 397 15.73 -7.43 -14.40
C GLU A 397 17.04 -6.79 -14.86
N LEU A 398 18.15 -7.03 -14.16
CA LEU A 398 19.46 -6.53 -14.57
C LEU A 398 19.92 -7.20 -15.87
N GLU A 399 19.62 -8.50 -16.04
CA GLU A 399 19.97 -9.29 -17.22
C GLU A 399 18.95 -9.18 -18.36
N ARG A 400 17.73 -8.72 -18.06
CA ARG A 400 16.65 -8.62 -19.04
C ARG A 400 17.01 -7.65 -20.17
N LYS A 401 16.95 -8.17 -21.40
CA LYS A 401 17.00 -7.34 -22.62
C LYS A 401 15.73 -6.48 -22.71
N ARG A 402 15.93 -5.17 -22.85
CA ARG A 402 14.86 -4.19 -23.05
C ARG A 402 14.98 -3.61 -24.45
N GLU A 403 13.85 -3.42 -25.13
CA GLU A 403 13.84 -2.71 -26.42
C GLU A 403 14.27 -1.25 -26.27
N ARG A 404 13.98 -0.64 -25.11
CA ARG A 404 14.28 0.75 -24.79
C ARG A 404 14.79 0.89 -23.36
N THR A 405 15.82 1.70 -23.20
CA THR A 405 16.30 2.14 -21.89
C THR A 405 15.33 3.17 -21.31
N PRO A 406 14.85 3.00 -20.07
CA PRO A 406 13.90 3.94 -19.47
C PRO A 406 14.57 5.25 -19.07
N ASP A 407 13.87 6.37 -19.27
CA ASP A 407 14.18 7.62 -18.58
C ASP A 407 13.54 7.63 -17.19
N LEU A 408 14.40 7.58 -16.17
CA LEU A 408 14.05 7.52 -14.75
C LEU A 408 14.31 8.85 -14.03
N SER A 409 14.55 9.94 -14.77
CA SER A 409 14.85 11.26 -14.22
C SER A 409 13.79 11.76 -13.23
N LYS A 410 12.51 11.41 -13.45
CA LYS A 410 11.40 11.73 -12.52
C LYS A 410 11.56 11.16 -11.10
N PHE A 411 12.42 10.16 -10.92
CA PHE A 411 12.70 9.52 -9.63
C PHE A 411 14.04 9.94 -9.02
N LYS A 412 14.74 10.89 -9.63
CA LYS A 412 15.92 11.52 -9.02
C LYS A 412 15.45 12.60 -8.05
N LEU A 413 15.20 12.21 -6.81
CA LEU A 413 14.66 13.07 -5.77
C LEU A 413 15.77 13.72 -4.93
N VAL A 414 15.43 14.86 -4.32
CA VAL A 414 16.25 15.57 -3.34
C VAL A 414 15.55 15.42 -1.99
N TYR A 415 16.27 14.95 -0.97
CA TYR A 415 15.71 14.51 0.31
C TYR A 415 15.93 15.48 1.45
#